data_AF-A0A7J9T7F6-F1
#
_entry.id   AF-A0A7J9T7F6-F1
#
_cell.length_a   1.000
_cell.length_b   1.000
_cell.length_c   1.000
_cell.angle_alpha   90.00
_cell.angle_beta   90.00
_cell.angle_gamma   90.00
#
_symmetry.space_group_name_H-M   'P 1'
#
loop_
_entity.id
_entity.type
_entity.pdbx_description
1 polymer ?
#
loop_
_entity_poly.entity_id
_entity_poly.type
_entity_poly.pdbx_seq_one_letter_code
_entity_poly.pdbx_strand_id
1 'polypeptide(L)'
;MKLVNKIMLLFVLIYLTCNVSAFENELANGSVYFNDKKCTVYDAELKVGEPATIKAVVYLKKNVDVSTALSASGFGYKNVDQPFEVIKGSSEFTDTAREFDHNAGETVTFEWIVRPTDEAAGWTIPLNIAFTFYDRDEKEGYPFKFTAANIVVHNEHYSGPTPTRTAADPSSTDQPPSQGSPGFGAAGALLGIALVVMARRS
;
A
#
# COMPACT_ATOMS: atom_id res chain seq x y z
N MET A 1 12.20 37.21 21.12
CA MET A 1 11.69 36.68 19.83
C MET A 1 10.28 37.19 19.59
N LYS A 2 10.02 37.83 18.43
CA LYS A 2 8.66 38.24 18.01
C LYS A 2 7.76 37.00 17.86
N LEU A 3 6.45 37.14 18.06
CA LEU A 3 5.46 36.04 17.98
C LEU A 3 5.56 35.27 16.65
N VAL A 4 5.77 35.99 15.55
CA VAL A 4 5.97 35.43 14.20
C VAL A 4 7.18 34.49 14.14
N ASN A 5 8.28 34.83 14.82
CA ASN A 5 9.48 33.98 14.87
C ASN A 5 9.24 32.71 15.70
N LYS A 6 8.36 32.76 16.72
CA LYS A 6 7.96 31.58 17.50
C LYS A 6 7.07 30.64 16.68
N ILE A 7 6.14 31.19 15.91
CA ILE A 7 5.25 30.43 15.02
C ILE A 7 6.06 29.78 13.89
N MET A 8 6.98 30.53 13.25
CA MET A 8 7.86 29.99 12.22
C MET A 8 8.75 28.87 12.76
N LEU A 9 9.32 29.04 13.96
CA LEU A 9 10.12 27.99 14.61
C LEU A 9 9.28 26.75 14.92
N LEU A 10 8.03 26.91 15.35
CA LEU A 10 7.11 25.79 15.58
C LEU A 10 6.79 25.03 14.29
N PHE A 11 6.51 25.73 13.17
CA PHE A 11 6.31 25.09 11.87
C PHE A 11 7.56 24.36 11.38
N VAL A 12 8.75 24.92 11.59
CA VAL A 12 10.02 24.26 11.26
C VAL A 12 10.21 23.00 12.12
N LEU A 13 9.99 23.06 13.44
CA LEU A 13 10.06 21.88 14.30
C LEU A 13 9.06 20.79 13.90
N ILE A 14 7.81 21.16 13.59
CA ILE A 14 6.78 20.23 13.12
C ILE A 14 7.20 19.59 11.77
N TYR A 15 7.75 20.39 10.85
CA TYR A 15 8.23 19.90 9.55
C TYR A 15 9.42 18.95 9.67
N LEU A 16 10.32 19.20 10.62
CA LEU A 16 11.44 18.28 10.92
C LEU A 16 10.94 16.95 11.51
N THR A 17 9.89 16.95 12.34
CA THR A 17 9.34 15.70 12.89
C THR A 17 8.64 14.81 11.84
N CYS A 18 8.13 15.39 10.74
CA CYS A 18 7.52 14.60 9.66
C CYS A 18 8.54 13.80 8.82
N ASN A 19 9.84 14.12 8.92
CA ASN A 19 10.90 13.45 8.16
C ASN A 19 11.52 12.26 8.89
N VAL A 20 11.12 11.99 10.14
CA VAL A 20 11.63 10.86 10.92
C VAL A 20 11.33 9.53 10.18
N SER A 21 12.32 8.64 10.17
CA SER A 21 12.15 7.28 9.66
C SER A 21 11.06 6.57 10.46
N ALA A 22 10.23 5.77 9.80
CA ALA A 22 9.24 4.94 10.47
C ALA A 22 9.89 4.00 11.49
N PHE A 23 11.13 3.58 11.21
CA PHE A 23 11.96 2.83 12.14
C PHE A 23 13.45 3.06 11.89
N GLU A 24 14.24 2.84 12.93
CA GLU A 24 15.69 2.89 12.89
C GLU A 24 16.29 1.91 13.91
N ASN A 25 17.24 1.09 13.47
CA ASN A 25 18.08 0.24 14.29
C ASN A 25 19.54 0.26 13.77
N GLU A 26 20.40 -0.60 14.32
CA GLU A 26 21.81 -0.68 13.93
C GLU A 26 22.03 -1.21 12.50
N LEU A 27 21.09 -2.00 11.99
CA LEU A 27 21.17 -2.68 10.70
C LEU A 27 20.51 -1.90 9.56
N ALA A 28 19.45 -1.14 9.86
CA ALA A 28 18.65 -0.45 8.87
C ALA A 28 17.89 0.74 9.45
N ASN A 29 17.47 1.65 8.58
CA ASN A 29 16.36 2.56 8.84
C ASN A 29 15.37 2.47 7.68
N GLY A 30 14.12 2.86 7.89
CA GLY A 30 13.14 2.76 6.82
C GLY A 30 11.92 3.65 7.01
N SER A 31 11.19 3.82 5.92
CA SER A 31 9.92 4.53 5.88
C SER A 31 8.84 3.58 5.37
N VAL A 32 7.69 3.61 6.03
CA VAL A 32 6.50 2.86 5.62
C VAL A 32 5.43 3.84 5.17
N TYR A 33 4.73 3.48 4.10
CA TYR A 33 3.69 4.27 3.48
C TYR A 33 2.41 3.46 3.34
N PHE A 34 1.28 4.09 3.62
CA PHE A 34 -0.05 3.58 3.32
C PHE A 34 -0.78 4.62 2.45
N ASN A 35 -1.17 4.25 1.22
CA ASN A 35 -1.71 5.16 0.21
C ASN A 35 -0.89 6.46 0.10
N ASP A 36 0.42 6.31 -0.07
CA ASP A 36 1.44 7.38 -0.15
C ASP A 36 1.59 8.29 1.08
N LYS A 37 0.77 8.10 2.13
CA LYS A 37 0.98 8.76 3.42
C LYS A 37 2.08 8.04 4.19
N LYS A 38 3.14 8.78 4.56
CA LYS A 38 4.26 8.27 5.35
C LYS A 38 3.84 8.11 6.83
N CYS A 39 4.39 7.10 7.49
CA CYS A 39 4.14 6.72 8.89
C CYS A 39 2.78 6.04 9.12
N THR A 40 2.49 5.67 10.36
CA THR A 40 1.21 5.06 10.74
C THR A 40 0.04 6.00 10.43
N VAL A 41 -0.88 5.54 9.57
CA VAL A 41 -2.14 6.26 9.29
C VAL A 41 -3.20 5.80 10.28
N TYR A 42 -3.68 6.71 11.14
CA TYR A 42 -4.65 6.38 12.20
C TYR A 42 -6.12 6.52 11.78
N ASP A 43 -6.37 7.25 10.70
CA ASP A 43 -7.67 7.60 10.16
C ASP A 43 -7.89 6.96 8.78
N ALA A 44 -7.33 5.76 8.55
CA ALA A 44 -7.54 5.05 7.31
C ALA A 44 -8.94 4.43 7.31
N GLU A 45 -9.67 4.65 6.23
CA GLU A 45 -10.99 4.08 6.00
C GLU A 45 -10.98 3.37 4.65
N LEU A 46 -11.53 2.16 4.60
CA LEU A 46 -11.70 1.38 3.38
C LEU A 46 -13.06 0.68 3.38
N LYS A 47 -13.60 0.43 2.20
CA LYS A 47 -14.71 -0.51 1.99
C LYS A 47 -14.21 -1.94 1.80
N VAL A 48 -15.08 -2.92 1.99
CA VAL A 48 -14.75 -4.31 1.62
C VAL A 48 -14.38 -4.37 0.14
N GLY A 49 -13.24 -4.98 -0.16
CA GLY A 49 -12.72 -5.08 -1.52
C GLY A 49 -12.06 -3.82 -2.09
N GLU A 50 -11.99 -2.71 -1.32
CA GLU A 50 -11.31 -1.49 -1.75
C GLU A 50 -9.78 -1.67 -1.75
N PRO A 51 -9.08 -1.44 -2.88
CA PRO A 51 -7.64 -1.60 -2.94
C PRO A 51 -6.91 -0.46 -2.20
N ALA A 52 -5.87 -0.82 -1.45
CA ALA A 52 -4.94 0.10 -0.81
C ALA A 52 -3.50 -0.33 -1.05
N THR A 53 -2.61 0.66 -1.18
CA THR A 53 -1.18 0.43 -1.41
C THR A 53 -0.40 0.54 -0.11
N ILE A 54 0.49 -0.40 0.12
CA ILE A 54 1.45 -0.43 1.22
C ILE A 54 2.84 -0.48 0.61
N LYS A 55 3.74 0.38 1.07
CA LYS A 55 5.12 0.41 0.60
C LYS A 55 6.08 0.57 1.77
N ALA A 56 7.13 -0.22 1.79
CA ALA A 56 8.25 -0.09 2.71
C ALA A 56 9.52 0.22 1.92
N VAL A 57 10.19 1.30 2.29
CA VAL A 57 11.48 1.71 1.74
C VAL A 57 12.51 1.59 2.85
N VAL A 58 13.46 0.69 2.68
CA VAL A 58 14.40 0.28 3.72
C VAL A 58 15.82 0.57 3.28
N TYR A 59 16.51 1.45 3.99
CA TYR A 59 17.92 1.76 3.79
C TYR A 59 18.79 0.90 4.72
N LEU A 60 19.76 0.19 4.15
CA LEU A 60 20.60 -0.75 4.87
C LEU A 60 21.89 -0.09 5.36
N LYS A 61 22.18 -0.21 6.65
CA LYS A 61 23.40 0.30 7.28
C LYS A 61 24.53 -0.72 7.28
N LYS A 62 24.21 -2.00 7.13
CA LYS A 62 25.13 -3.13 7.07
C LYS A 62 24.79 -4.08 5.91
N ASN A 63 25.66 -5.04 5.66
CA ASN A 63 25.43 -6.15 4.76
C ASN A 63 24.41 -7.11 5.38
N VAL A 64 23.15 -7.06 4.94
CA VAL A 64 22.07 -7.82 5.57
C VAL A 64 21.17 -8.48 4.54
N ASP A 65 20.59 -9.63 4.90
CA ASP A 65 19.39 -10.13 4.22
C ASP A 65 18.15 -9.54 4.89
N VAL A 66 17.10 -9.31 4.10
CA VAL A 66 15.85 -8.72 4.60
C VAL A 66 14.69 -9.65 4.30
N SER A 67 13.98 -10.06 5.34
CA SER A 67 12.69 -10.74 5.21
C SER A 67 11.57 -9.81 5.65
N THR A 68 10.41 -9.88 4.99
CA THR A 68 9.23 -9.12 5.37
C THR A 68 7.93 -9.88 5.11
N ALA A 69 6.92 -9.60 5.92
CA ALA A 69 5.57 -10.17 5.78
C ALA A 69 4.51 -9.17 6.25
N LEU A 70 3.35 -9.20 5.60
CA LEU A 70 2.16 -8.49 6.09
C LEU A 70 1.43 -9.32 7.16
N SER A 71 0.88 -8.65 8.16
CA SER A 71 0.04 -9.28 9.18
C SER A 71 -0.99 -8.31 9.73
N ALA A 72 -2.10 -8.84 10.28
CA ALA A 72 -3.12 -8.06 10.94
C ALA A 72 -3.20 -8.41 12.44
N SER A 73 -3.27 -7.38 13.29
CA SER A 73 -3.44 -7.61 14.73
C SER A 73 -4.81 -8.22 15.01
N GLY A 74 -4.87 -9.25 15.86
CA GLY A 74 -6.11 -9.95 16.21
C GLY A 74 -6.43 -11.16 15.33
N PHE A 75 -5.64 -11.41 14.27
CA PHE A 75 -5.80 -12.53 13.36
C PHE A 75 -4.61 -13.48 13.44
N GLY A 76 -4.87 -14.79 13.42
CA GLY A 76 -3.84 -15.83 13.50
C GLY A 76 -3.08 -16.00 12.18
N TYR A 77 -1.84 -16.49 12.27
CA TYR A 77 -1.01 -16.80 11.12
C TYR A 77 -1.64 -17.90 10.26
N LYS A 78 -1.80 -17.69 8.96
CA LYS A 78 -2.36 -18.66 8.00
C LYS A 78 -3.76 -19.19 8.35
N ASN A 79 -4.56 -18.40 9.07
CA ASN A 79 -5.99 -18.65 9.14
C ASN A 79 -6.64 -18.49 7.75
N VAL A 80 -7.71 -19.24 7.49
CA VAL A 80 -8.55 -19.09 6.29
C VAL A 80 -9.28 -17.74 6.25
N ASP A 81 -9.54 -17.17 7.42
CA ASP A 81 -10.36 -15.96 7.59
C ASP A 81 -9.46 -14.73 7.80
N GLN A 82 -8.52 -14.47 6.88
CA GLN A 82 -7.68 -13.27 6.96
C GLN A 82 -8.50 -12.03 6.65
N PRO A 83 -8.26 -10.91 7.36
CA PRO A 83 -9.01 -9.67 7.16
C PRO A 83 -8.58 -8.89 5.90
N PHE A 84 -7.42 -9.24 5.35
CA PHE A 84 -6.91 -8.65 4.12
C PHE A 84 -6.39 -9.74 3.21
N GLU A 85 -6.52 -9.50 1.92
CA GLU A 85 -5.87 -10.28 0.88
C GLU A 85 -4.90 -9.39 0.09
N VAL A 86 -3.82 -10.00 -0.40
CA VAL A 86 -2.89 -9.35 -1.33
C VAL A 86 -3.41 -9.57 -2.75
N ILE A 87 -3.70 -8.48 -3.46
CA ILE A 87 -4.07 -8.52 -4.89
C ILE A 87 -2.80 -8.65 -5.74
N LYS A 88 -1.74 -7.96 -5.31
CA LYS A 88 -0.42 -7.96 -5.94
C LYS A 88 0.61 -7.48 -4.92
N GLY A 89 1.78 -8.11 -4.85
CA GLY A 89 2.85 -7.56 -4.01
C GLY A 89 4.08 -8.44 -3.95
N SER A 90 5.01 -8.06 -3.06
CA SER A 90 6.25 -8.80 -2.80
C SER A 90 6.03 -10.20 -2.21
N SER A 91 4.87 -10.44 -1.58
CA SER A 91 4.43 -11.75 -1.09
C SER A 91 2.91 -11.79 -0.92
N GLU A 92 2.35 -12.98 -0.77
CA GLU A 92 0.98 -13.17 -0.30
C GLU A 92 0.80 -12.74 1.17
N PHE A 93 -0.45 -12.58 1.62
CA PHE A 93 -0.72 -12.16 3.00
C PHE A 93 -0.22 -13.22 4.00
N THR A 94 0.49 -12.80 5.04
CA THR A 94 1.22 -13.66 6.01
C THR A 94 2.39 -14.47 5.45
N ASP A 95 2.58 -14.54 4.14
CA ASP A 95 3.78 -15.15 3.56
C ASP A 95 4.95 -14.17 3.55
N THR A 96 6.15 -14.74 3.67
CA THR A 96 7.39 -13.98 3.78
C THR A 96 7.99 -13.72 2.40
N ALA A 97 8.17 -12.46 2.04
CA ALA A 97 9.10 -12.05 1.01
C ALA A 97 10.51 -12.00 1.60
N ARG A 98 11.51 -12.51 0.89
CA ARG A 98 12.90 -12.45 1.34
C ARG A 98 13.81 -12.05 0.19
N GLU A 99 14.65 -11.06 0.46
CA GLU A 99 15.69 -10.58 -0.43
C GLU A 99 17.05 -10.82 0.25
N PHE A 100 18.02 -11.29 -0.53
CA PHE A 100 19.32 -11.77 -0.05
C PHE A 100 20.48 -10.94 -0.61
N ASP A 101 21.63 -11.05 0.05
CA ASP A 101 22.93 -10.56 -0.43
C ASP A 101 23.03 -9.05 -0.64
N HIS A 102 22.22 -8.28 0.08
CA HIS A 102 22.30 -6.83 0.02
C HIS A 102 23.52 -6.28 0.75
N ASN A 103 24.05 -5.18 0.20
CA ASN A 103 25.21 -4.50 0.76
C ASN A 103 24.80 -3.26 1.56
N ALA A 104 25.67 -2.87 2.49
CA ALA A 104 25.53 -1.60 3.20
C ALA A 104 25.43 -0.42 2.21
N GLY A 105 24.50 0.50 2.47
CA GLY A 105 24.20 1.65 1.61
C GLY A 105 23.12 1.40 0.56
N GLU A 106 22.67 0.16 0.37
CA GLU A 106 21.57 -0.14 -0.55
C GLU A 106 20.20 0.25 0.04
N THR A 107 19.24 0.48 -0.86
CA THR A 107 17.83 0.67 -0.51
C THR A 107 17.00 -0.45 -1.12
N VAL A 108 16.28 -1.18 -0.27
CA VAL A 108 15.36 -2.26 -0.65
C VAL A 108 13.94 -1.73 -0.53
N THR A 109 13.10 -2.00 -1.51
CA THR A 109 11.70 -1.57 -1.53
C THR A 109 10.78 -2.77 -1.64
N PHE A 110 9.78 -2.82 -0.75
CA PHE A 110 8.70 -3.79 -0.79
C PHE A 110 7.39 -3.06 -1.01
N GLU A 111 6.52 -3.62 -1.83
CA GLU A 111 5.25 -2.99 -2.18
C GLU A 111 4.15 -4.05 -2.31
N TRP A 112 2.97 -3.70 -1.80
CA TRP A 112 1.77 -4.51 -1.88
C TRP A 112 0.58 -3.63 -2.22
N ILE A 113 -0.35 -4.22 -2.94
CA ILE A 113 -1.73 -3.79 -3.09
C ILE A 113 -2.58 -4.81 -2.36
N VAL A 114 -3.25 -4.38 -1.31
CA VAL A 114 -4.15 -5.19 -0.50
C VAL A 114 -5.58 -4.73 -0.64
N ARG A 115 -6.55 -5.56 -0.27
CA ARG A 115 -7.93 -5.11 -0.01
C ARG A 115 -8.51 -5.81 1.22
N PRO A 116 -9.43 -5.17 1.95
CA PRO A 116 -10.16 -5.83 3.03
C PRO A 116 -11.08 -6.93 2.50
N THR A 117 -11.18 -8.02 3.24
CA THR A 117 -12.13 -9.13 2.98
C THR A 117 -13.44 -8.90 3.73
N ASP A 118 -14.44 -9.75 3.52
CA ASP A 118 -15.69 -9.71 4.29
C ASP A 118 -15.46 -9.90 5.80
N GLU A 119 -14.42 -10.64 6.20
CA GLU A 119 -14.05 -10.86 7.60
C GLU A 119 -13.62 -9.59 8.32
N ALA A 120 -13.15 -8.59 7.57
CA ALA A 120 -12.78 -7.30 8.12
C ALA A 120 -13.96 -6.34 8.31
N ALA A 121 -15.12 -6.63 7.70
CA ALA A 121 -16.26 -5.72 7.67
C ALA A 121 -16.71 -5.30 9.08
N GLY A 122 -16.80 -3.99 9.32
CA GLY A 122 -17.22 -3.41 10.58
C GLY A 122 -16.14 -3.33 11.67
N TRP A 123 -14.93 -3.81 11.41
CA TRP A 123 -13.83 -3.78 12.37
C TRP A 123 -12.85 -2.63 12.12
N THR A 124 -12.10 -2.28 13.17
CA THR A 124 -10.88 -1.47 13.05
C THR A 124 -9.67 -2.37 13.21
N ILE A 125 -8.87 -2.52 12.16
CA ILE A 125 -7.82 -3.53 12.10
C ILE A 125 -6.46 -2.86 11.87
N PRO A 126 -5.51 -3.02 12.79
CA PRO A 126 -4.13 -2.61 12.59
C PRO A 126 -3.46 -3.52 11.55
N LEU A 127 -3.08 -2.94 10.42
CA LEU A 127 -2.31 -3.59 9.36
C LEU A 127 -0.82 -3.35 9.59
N ASN A 128 -0.07 -4.43 9.77
CA ASN A 128 1.33 -4.40 10.16
C ASN A 128 2.24 -4.97 9.06
N ILE A 129 3.47 -4.47 9.06
CA ILE A 129 4.58 -5.04 8.30
C ILE A 129 5.60 -5.54 9.32
N ALA A 130 5.88 -6.83 9.26
CA ALA A 130 6.98 -7.44 9.99
C ALA A 130 8.23 -7.43 9.10
N PHE A 131 9.38 -7.14 9.70
CA PHE A 131 10.70 -7.27 9.12
C PHE A 131 11.53 -8.22 9.97
N THR A 132 12.44 -8.92 9.34
CA THR A 132 13.56 -9.57 10.03
C THR A 132 14.81 -9.30 9.23
N PHE A 133 15.77 -8.66 9.88
CA PHE A 133 17.07 -8.36 9.31
C PHE A 133 18.05 -9.43 9.77
N TYR A 134 18.81 -10.00 8.84
CA TYR A 134 19.86 -10.96 9.16
C TYR A 134 21.18 -10.33 8.80
N ASP A 135 21.95 -9.93 9.81
CA ASP A 135 23.34 -9.52 9.59
C ASP A 135 24.12 -10.72 9.06
N ARG A 136 24.79 -10.58 7.91
CA ARG A 136 25.51 -11.71 7.30
C ARG A 136 26.74 -12.14 8.11
N ASP A 137 27.23 -11.27 9.00
CA ASP A 137 28.33 -11.57 9.91
C ASP A 137 27.84 -12.20 11.23
N GLU A 138 26.52 -12.18 11.50
CA GLU A 138 25.91 -12.69 12.73
C GLU A 138 24.91 -13.82 12.44
N LYS A 139 24.55 -14.62 13.46
CA LYS A 139 23.67 -15.79 13.29
C LYS A 139 22.20 -15.52 13.58
N GLU A 140 21.90 -14.44 14.29
CA GLU A 140 20.54 -14.14 14.76
C GLU A 140 19.84 -13.12 13.86
N GLY A 141 18.55 -13.34 13.64
CA GLY A 141 17.69 -12.38 12.96
C GLY A 141 17.16 -11.34 13.95
N TYR A 142 17.06 -10.10 13.52
CA TYR A 142 16.57 -8.97 14.30
C TYR A 142 15.14 -8.66 13.87
N PRO A 143 14.12 -9.21 14.56
CA PRO A 143 12.73 -8.98 14.19
C PRO A 143 12.33 -7.55 14.56
N PHE A 144 11.55 -6.95 13.68
CA PHE A 144 10.97 -5.64 13.87
C PHE A 144 9.54 -5.63 13.31
N LYS A 145 8.61 -4.91 13.94
CA LYS A 145 7.23 -4.82 13.46
C LYS A 145 6.76 -3.37 13.50
N PHE A 146 6.11 -2.94 12.42
CA PHE A 146 5.56 -1.61 12.27
C PHE A 146 4.09 -1.66 11.86
N THR A 147 3.24 -0.80 12.43
CA THR A 147 1.84 -0.65 12.01
C THR A 147 1.75 0.39 10.92
N ALA A 148 1.43 -0.01 9.69
CA ALA A 148 1.30 0.89 8.55
C ALA A 148 0.03 1.74 8.64
N ALA A 149 -1.08 1.13 9.07
CA ALA A 149 -2.34 1.83 9.24
C ALA A 149 -3.24 1.13 10.27
N ASN A 150 -4.07 1.91 10.95
CA ASN A 150 -5.25 1.42 11.64
C ASN A 150 -6.44 1.69 10.72
N ILE A 151 -7.02 0.62 10.17
CA ILE A 151 -8.00 0.72 9.08
C ILE A 151 -9.37 0.42 9.64
N VAL A 152 -10.29 1.39 9.55
CA VAL A 152 -11.73 1.15 9.71
C VAL A 152 -12.26 0.58 8.41
N VAL A 153 -12.80 -0.64 8.47
CA VAL A 153 -13.37 -1.29 7.29
C VAL A 153 -14.89 -1.18 7.36
N HIS A 154 -15.47 -0.46 6.40
CA HIS A 154 -16.90 -0.29 6.28
C HIS A 154 -17.58 -1.57 5.77
N ASN A 155 -18.85 -1.77 6.12
CA ASN A 155 -19.61 -2.94 5.68
C ASN A 155 -19.95 -2.92 4.19
N GLU A 156 -19.89 -1.75 3.54
CA GLU A 156 -20.21 -1.67 2.11
C GLU A 156 -19.08 -2.23 1.25
N HIS A 157 -19.44 -2.85 0.13
CA HIS A 157 -18.49 -3.30 -0.89
C HIS A 157 -18.09 -2.17 -1.83
N TYR A 158 -16.80 -2.13 -2.15
CA TYR A 158 -16.25 -1.23 -3.14
C TYR A 158 -16.76 -1.60 -4.54
N SER A 159 -17.36 -0.63 -5.23
CA SER A 159 -17.94 -0.83 -6.58
C SER A 159 -16.97 -0.53 -7.73
N GLY A 160 -15.70 -0.26 -7.44
CA GLY A 160 -14.74 0.20 -8.43
C GLY A 160 -14.86 1.70 -8.73
N PRO A 161 -13.93 2.24 -9.55
CA PRO A 161 -14.11 3.55 -10.15
C PRO A 161 -15.35 3.49 -11.03
N THR A 162 -16.34 4.35 -10.76
CA THR A 162 -17.46 4.53 -11.68
C THR A 162 -16.88 4.94 -13.04
N PRO A 163 -17.18 4.23 -14.14
CA PRO A 163 -16.71 4.64 -15.45
C PRO A 163 -17.20 6.06 -15.69
N THR A 164 -16.27 7.00 -15.82
CA THR A 164 -16.58 8.35 -16.30
C THR A 164 -17.17 8.17 -17.69
N ARG A 165 -18.50 8.20 -17.78
CA ARG A 165 -19.19 8.29 -19.05
C ARG A 165 -18.81 9.65 -19.61
N THR A 166 -17.79 9.71 -20.45
CA THR A 166 -17.59 10.84 -21.34
C THR A 166 -18.92 11.02 -22.05
N ALA A 167 -19.60 12.12 -21.75
CA ALA A 167 -20.84 12.47 -22.42
C ALA A 167 -20.50 12.58 -23.91
N ALA A 168 -20.88 11.57 -24.68
CA ALA A 168 -20.98 11.73 -26.12
C ALA A 168 -22.04 12.81 -26.36
N ASP A 169 -21.65 13.83 -27.10
CA ASP A 169 -22.53 14.89 -27.60
C ASP A 169 -23.85 14.29 -28.13
N PRO A 170 -25.02 14.75 -27.67
CA PRO A 170 -26.28 14.34 -28.25
C PRO A 170 -26.55 15.21 -29.48
N SER A 171 -26.15 14.74 -30.66
CA SER A 171 -26.61 15.33 -31.91
C SER A 171 -26.58 14.31 -33.05
N SER A 172 -27.71 13.62 -33.23
CA SER A 172 -28.50 13.63 -34.48
C SER A 172 -29.36 12.38 -34.63
N THR A 173 -30.56 12.65 -35.12
CA THR A 173 -31.83 11.93 -35.07
C THR A 173 -31.96 10.74 -36.06
N ASP A 174 -32.95 9.89 -35.79
CA ASP A 174 -33.79 9.08 -36.73
C ASP A 174 -33.38 7.65 -37.16
N GLN A 175 -33.89 6.60 -36.46
CA GLN A 175 -34.92 5.63 -36.94
C GLN A 175 -35.07 4.38 -36.01
N PRO A 176 -36.25 3.70 -35.97
CA PRO A 176 -36.61 2.70 -34.93
C PRO A 176 -36.63 1.23 -35.45
N PRO A 177 -37.10 0.23 -34.65
CA PRO A 177 -36.29 -0.77 -33.95
C PRO A 177 -36.26 -2.14 -34.66
N SER A 178 -35.19 -2.94 -34.44
CA SER A 178 -35.17 -4.36 -34.82
C SER A 178 -34.66 -5.22 -33.66
N GLN A 179 -35.48 -6.18 -33.28
CA GLN A 179 -35.23 -7.20 -32.25
C GLN A 179 -34.01 -8.08 -32.57
N GLY A 180 -33.39 -8.62 -31.50
CA GLY A 180 -32.58 -9.84 -31.57
C GLY A 180 -31.39 -9.89 -30.62
N SER A 181 -31.57 -10.40 -29.39
CA SER A 181 -30.51 -11.15 -28.67
C SER A 181 -30.23 -12.46 -29.42
N PRO A 182 -29.07 -13.16 -29.29
CA PRO A 182 -28.27 -13.29 -28.06
C PRO A 182 -26.73 -13.39 -28.19
N GLY A 183 -26.04 -13.27 -27.04
CA GLY A 183 -24.98 -14.21 -26.67
C GLY A 183 -23.51 -13.90 -27.02
N PHE A 184 -22.72 -13.76 -25.95
CA PHE A 184 -21.28 -14.06 -25.81
C PHE A 184 -20.25 -13.28 -26.65
N GLY A 185 -19.28 -12.67 -25.94
CA GLY A 185 -18.07 -12.16 -26.56
C GLY A 185 -17.23 -11.32 -25.61
N ALA A 186 -16.58 -11.96 -24.64
CA ALA A 186 -15.47 -11.37 -23.91
C ALA A 186 -14.34 -11.02 -24.89
N ALA A 187 -13.84 -9.78 -24.85
CA ALA A 187 -12.43 -9.42 -25.04
C ALA A 187 -12.23 -7.90 -25.11
N GLY A 188 -11.30 -7.40 -24.30
CA GLY A 188 -10.46 -6.26 -24.69
C GLY A 188 -10.73 -4.92 -24.01
N ALA A 189 -10.16 -4.72 -22.82
CA ALA A 189 -9.70 -3.39 -22.38
C ALA A 189 -8.69 -3.50 -21.22
N LEU A 190 -7.45 -3.90 -21.52
CA LEU A 190 -6.30 -3.77 -20.61
C LEU A 190 -5.12 -3.04 -21.26
N LEU A 191 -5.40 -2.01 -22.07
CA LEU A 191 -4.35 -1.14 -22.62
C LEU A 191 -4.78 0.33 -22.51
N GLY A 192 -4.54 0.93 -21.34
CA GLY A 192 -4.88 2.33 -21.11
C GLY A 192 -3.95 3.14 -20.20
N ILE A 193 -2.93 2.53 -19.58
CA ILE A 193 -2.08 3.26 -18.59
C ILE A 193 -0.60 3.38 -19.04
N ALA A 194 -0.16 2.68 -20.09
CA ALA A 194 1.25 2.73 -20.50
C ALA A 194 1.65 3.90 -21.43
N LEU A 195 0.70 4.67 -21.99
CA LEU A 195 1.04 5.68 -23.03
C LEU A 195 1.16 7.13 -22.55
N VAL A 196 0.87 7.45 -21.29
CA VAL A 196 0.99 8.84 -20.79
C VAL A 196 2.41 9.17 -20.31
N VAL A 197 3.28 8.17 -20.09
CA VAL A 197 4.65 8.40 -19.59
C VAL A 197 5.67 8.66 -20.71
N MET A 198 5.38 8.34 -21.97
CA MET A 198 6.31 8.61 -23.09
C MET A 198 6.06 9.94 -23.83
N ALA A 199 4.98 10.66 -23.57
CA ALA A 199 4.70 11.95 -24.23
C ALA A 199 5.18 13.20 -23.46
N ARG A 200 5.98 13.03 -22.39
CA ARG A 200 6.60 14.16 -21.65
C ARG A 200 8.13 14.12 -21.60
N ARG A 201 8.75 13.31 -22.45
CA ARG A 201 10.20 13.37 -22.71
C ARG A 201 10.45 13.39 -24.22
N SER A 202 10.18 14.53 -24.81
CA SER A 202 10.70 14.97 -26.11
C SER A 202 10.80 16.49 -26.07
#